data_AF-A0A0A7RCQ6-F1
#
_entry.id   AF-A0A0A7RCQ6-F1
#
_cell.length_a   1.000
_cell.length_b   1.000
_cell.length_c   1.000
_cell.angle_alpha   90.00
_cell.angle_beta   90.00
_cell.angle_gamma   90.00
#
_symmetry.space_group_name_H-M   'P 1'
#
loop_
_entity.id
_entity.type
_entity.pdbx_description
1 polymer ?
#
loop_
_entity_poly.entity_id
_entity_poly.type
_entity_poly.pdbx_seq_one_letter_code
_entity_poly.pdbx_strand_id
1 'polypeptide(L)'
;EASYTFDCNQYKNSCKDEKANESKSKTIGTSELLKEKIPKFPAIKIIGQYNKTYILGEYAGTLYMIDQHAAHEKIMFEKYLNDINCGDIIIQPLMIPTVIDLSMDD
;
A
#
# COMPACT_ATOMS: atom_id res chain seq x y z
N GLU A 1 -4.44 23.08 11.98
CA GLU A 1 -3.46 22.28 11.20
C GLU A 1 -3.71 20.81 11.51
N ALA A 2 -3.50 19.89 10.56
CA ALA A 2 -3.72 18.45 10.76
C ALA A 2 -2.38 17.70 10.76
N SER A 3 -1.98 17.17 11.91
CA SER A 3 -0.77 16.37 12.07
C SER A 3 -1.02 14.92 11.61
N TYR A 4 -0.69 14.61 10.35
CA TYR A 4 -0.80 13.25 9.82
C TYR A 4 0.30 12.34 10.40
N THR A 5 -0.03 11.57 11.43
CA THR A 5 0.82 10.49 11.94
C THR A 5 0.70 9.26 11.05
N PHE A 6 1.79 8.88 10.38
CA PHE A 6 1.86 7.62 9.63
C PHE A 6 1.90 6.42 10.58
N ASP A 7 0.82 5.65 10.66
CA ASP A 7 0.84 4.28 11.22
C ASP A 7 1.08 3.27 10.10
N CYS A 8 2.11 2.45 10.25
CA CYS A 8 2.50 1.42 9.28
C CYS A 8 1.70 0.10 9.49
N ASN A 9 1.12 -0.12 10.68
CA ASN A 9 0.51 -1.41 11.04
C ASN A 9 -0.79 -1.75 10.32
N GLN A 10 -1.43 -0.77 9.66
CA GLN A 10 -2.75 -0.97 9.04
C GLN A 10 -2.69 -1.78 7.73
N TYR A 11 -1.50 -1.97 7.14
CA TYR A 11 -1.30 -2.76 5.91
C TYR A 11 -1.14 -4.26 6.18
N LYS A 12 -2.21 -4.92 6.66
CA LYS A 12 -2.34 -6.38 6.65
C LYS A 12 -3.36 -6.81 5.59
N ASN A 13 -2.96 -7.73 4.71
CA ASN A 13 -3.74 -8.12 3.53
C ASN A 13 -5.14 -8.65 3.93
N SER A 14 -6.20 -8.10 3.33
CA SER A 14 -7.56 -8.64 3.34
C SER A 14 -7.73 -9.80 2.35
N CYS A 15 -7.20 -9.61 1.15
CA CYS A 15 -7.20 -10.58 0.05
C CYS A 15 -6.70 -11.96 0.49
N LYS A 16 -7.60 -12.95 0.50
CA LYS A 16 -7.26 -14.37 0.54
C LYS A 16 -7.17 -14.87 -0.91
N ASP A 17 -5.97 -15.17 -1.38
CA ASP A 17 -5.75 -15.74 -2.70
C ASP A 17 -6.43 -17.12 -2.81
N GLU A 18 -7.51 -17.22 -3.59
CA GLU A 18 -8.19 -18.49 -3.89
C GLU A 18 -8.10 -18.85 -5.39
N LYS A 19 -7.62 -20.07 -5.66
CA LYS A 19 -7.67 -20.87 -6.91
C LYS A 19 -6.54 -20.56 -7.92
N ALA A 20 -5.59 -21.46 -8.24
CA ALA A 20 -5.62 -22.88 -8.71
C ALA A 20 -5.91 -23.01 -10.23
N ASN A 21 -5.48 -24.02 -11.00
CA ASN A 21 -4.73 -25.30 -10.79
C ASN A 21 -4.09 -25.73 -12.15
N GLU A 22 -3.32 -26.81 -12.41
CA GLU A 22 -2.72 -27.98 -11.70
C GLU A 22 -1.55 -28.50 -12.58
N SER A 23 -0.36 -28.87 -12.06
CA SER A 23 0.51 -29.89 -12.72
C SER A 23 1.65 -30.48 -11.84
N LYS A 24 1.32 -31.52 -11.08
CA LYS A 24 2.10 -32.74 -10.77
C LYS A 24 3.56 -32.61 -10.30
N SER A 25 3.77 -32.83 -8.99
CA SER A 25 4.58 -33.98 -8.55
C SER A 25 4.24 -34.40 -7.11
N LYS A 26 4.22 -35.72 -6.84
CA LYS A 26 4.28 -36.26 -5.47
C LYS A 26 5.75 -36.39 -5.07
N THR A 27 6.12 -35.95 -3.87
CA THR A 27 7.07 -36.62 -2.95
C THR A 27 6.92 -36.01 -1.54
N ILE A 28 7.40 -36.72 -0.53
CA ILE A 28 7.16 -36.46 0.89
C ILE A 28 8.17 -35.42 1.44
N GLY A 29 7.64 -34.40 2.11
CA GLY A 29 8.28 -33.73 3.25
C GLY A 29 9.43 -32.75 2.98
N THR A 30 9.13 -31.45 3.07
CA THR A 30 10.04 -30.44 3.64
C THR A 30 9.25 -29.22 4.13
N SER A 31 9.88 -28.37 4.94
CA SER A 31 9.28 -27.18 5.52
C SER A 31 9.19 -26.01 4.52
N GLU A 32 8.06 -25.86 3.83
CA GLU A 32 7.73 -24.59 3.17
C GLU A 32 7.32 -23.55 4.21
N LEU A 33 8.35 -22.89 4.76
CA LEU A 33 8.23 -21.70 5.57
C LEU A 33 7.45 -20.61 4.83
N LEU A 34 6.69 -19.83 5.60
CA LEU A 34 6.01 -18.63 5.13
C LEU A 34 6.98 -17.77 4.31
N LYS A 35 6.67 -17.53 3.03
CA LYS A 35 7.38 -16.54 2.21
C LYS A 35 7.00 -15.15 2.70
N GLU A 36 7.64 -14.73 3.79
CA GLU A 36 7.61 -13.34 4.24
C GLU A 36 8.04 -12.45 3.06
N LYS A 37 7.24 -11.44 2.74
CA LYS A 37 7.54 -10.50 1.66
C LYS A 37 8.69 -9.60 2.12
N ILE A 38 9.93 -10.08 1.95
CA ILE A 38 11.15 -9.32 2.24
C ILE A 38 11.01 -7.94 1.58
N PRO A 39 11.11 -6.83 2.35
CA PRO A 39 10.93 -5.50 1.79
C PRO A 39 12.00 -5.27 0.72
N LYS A 40 11.57 -4.89 -0.49
CA LYS A 40 12.48 -4.57 -1.61
C LYS A 40 13.37 -3.35 -1.32
N PHE A 41 12.98 -2.53 -0.35
CA PHE A 41 13.76 -1.40 0.15
C PHE A 41 14.46 -1.76 1.46
N PRO A 42 15.72 -1.35 1.67
CA PRO A 42 16.38 -1.48 2.96
C PRO A 42 15.68 -0.66 4.05
N ALA A 43 15.94 -1.00 5.32
CA ALA A 43 15.44 -0.26 6.48
C ALA A 43 16.10 1.13 6.59
N ILE A 44 15.49 2.14 5.97
CA ILE A 44 15.93 3.53 6.02
C ILE A 44 15.68 4.12 7.42
N LYS A 45 16.72 4.72 8.00
CA LYS A 45 16.63 5.55 9.20
C LYS A 45 16.17 6.95 8.79
N ILE A 46 14.98 7.36 9.21
CA ILE A 46 14.45 8.71 8.91
C ILE A 46 15.30 9.77 9.63
N ILE A 47 15.71 10.81 8.89
CA ILE A 47 16.43 12.00 9.40
C ILE A 47 15.43 13.10 9.72
N GLY A 48 14.43 13.31 8.85
CA GLY A 48 13.43 14.37 8.98
C GLY A 48 12.64 14.62 7.70
N GLN A 49 12.03 15.80 7.59
CA GLN A 49 11.32 16.26 6.39
C GLN A 49 11.90 17.59 5.87
N TYR A 50 11.82 17.81 4.56
CA TYR A 50 12.13 19.09 3.93
C TYR A 50 10.91 19.65 3.20
N ASN A 51 10.61 20.93 3.45
CA ASN A 51 9.52 21.73 2.87
C ASN A 51 8.10 21.13 2.91
N LYS A 52 7.84 20.09 3.73
CA LYS A 52 6.61 19.27 3.71
C LYS A 52 6.36 18.60 2.34
N THR A 53 7.43 18.37 1.56
CA THR A 53 7.39 17.71 0.24
C THR A 53 8.24 16.44 0.22
N TYR A 54 9.38 16.46 0.90
CA TYR A 54 10.34 15.35 0.87
C TYR A 54 10.62 14.79 2.26
N ILE A 55 10.65 13.47 2.37
CA ILE A 55 11.16 12.74 3.53
C ILE A 55 12.65 12.46 3.28
N LEU A 56 13.50 12.81 4.25
CA LEU A 56 14.93 12.57 4.22
C LEU A 56 15.27 11.38 5.12
N GLY A 57 16.10 10.46 4.62
CA GLY A 57 16.51 9.26 5.34
C GLY A 57 17.90 8.77 4.97
N GLU A 58 18.50 7.99 5.85
CA GLU A 58 19.84 7.41 5.71
C GLU A 58 19.75 5.88 5.63
N TYR A 59 20.50 5.27 4.72
CA TYR A 59 20.83 3.85 4.81
C TYR A 59 22.25 3.59 4.28
N ALA A 60 23.06 2.86 5.05
CA ALA A 60 24.45 2.52 4.71
C ALA A 60 25.30 3.74 4.27
N GLY A 61 25.15 4.89 4.94
CA GLY A 61 25.83 6.15 4.60
C GLY A 61 25.34 6.84 3.33
N THR A 62 24.33 6.29 2.65
CA THR A 62 23.67 6.91 1.49
C THR A 62 22.45 7.73 1.95
N LEU A 63 22.35 8.96 1.46
CA LEU A 63 21.18 9.83 1.67
C LEU A 63 20.08 9.46 0.65
N TYR A 64 18.88 9.19 1.17
CA TYR A 64 17.65 9.01 0.43
C TYR A 64 16.75 10.22 0.60
N MET A 65 16.19 10.70 -0.51
CA MET A 65 15.17 11.74 -0.53
C MET A 65 13.94 11.17 -1.24
N ILE A 66 12.81 11.11 -0.53
CA ILE A 66 11.57 10.47 -0.99
C ILE A 66 10.51 11.55 -1.15
N ASP A 67 9.92 11.66 -2.33
CA ASP A 67 8.75 12.52 -2.57
C ASP A 67 7.54 11.94 -1.82
N GLN A 68 6.98 12.72 -0.89
CA GLN A 68 5.86 12.30 -0.05
C GLN A 68 4.56 12.14 -0.86
N HIS A 69 4.35 12.98 -1.87
CA HIS A 69 3.13 13.00 -2.67
C HIS A 69 3.08 11.76 -3.58
N ALA A 70 4.13 11.56 -4.38
CA ALA A 70 4.22 10.40 -5.27
C ALA A 70 4.25 9.07 -4.49
N ALA A 71 4.89 9.03 -3.32
CA ALA A 71 4.86 7.84 -2.47
C ALA A 71 3.45 7.55 -1.91
N HIS A 72 2.74 8.58 -1.45
CA HIS A 72 1.38 8.43 -0.91
C HIS A 72 0.38 8.01 -1.99
N GLU A 73 0.42 8.63 -3.17
CA GLU A 73 -0.39 8.23 -4.33
C GLU A 73 -0.12 6.79 -4.75
N LYS A 74 1.16 6.41 -4.84
CA LYS A 74 1.55 5.05 -5.24
C LYS A 74 1.04 3.98 -4.26
N ILE A 75 1.11 4.26 -2.96
CA ILE A 75 0.59 3.37 -1.91
C ILE A 75 -0.94 3.27 -1.99
N MET A 76 -1.64 4.40 -2.14
CA MET A 76 -3.11 4.39 -2.22
C MET A 76 -3.61 3.72 -3.51
N PHE A 77 -2.94 3.94 -4.65
CA PHE A 77 -3.24 3.25 -5.90
C PHE A 77 -3.07 1.72 -5.75
N GLU A 78 -1.95 1.24 -5.20
CA GLU A 78 -1.75 -0.20 -4.99
C GLU A 78 -2.75 -0.79 -3.98
N LYS A 79 -3.15 -0.02 -2.95
CA LYS A 79 -4.22 -0.42 -2.04
C LYS A 79 -5.55 -0.57 -2.78
N TYR A 80 -6.05 0.48 -3.42
CA TYR A 80 -7.34 0.45 -4.11
C TYR A 80 -7.40 -0.57 -5.24
N LEU A 81 -6.30 -0.77 -5.97
CA LEU A 81 -6.21 -1.82 -6.99
C LEU A 81 -6.40 -3.22 -6.38
N ASN A 82 -5.83 -3.50 -5.21
CA ASN A 82 -6.03 -4.76 -4.50
C ASN A 82 -7.47 -4.86 -3.94
N ASP A 83 -7.98 -3.82 -3.29
CA ASP A 83 -9.33 -3.77 -2.73
C ASP A 83 -10.40 -4.03 -3.83
N ILE A 84 -10.21 -3.46 -5.03
CA ILE A 84 -11.04 -3.71 -6.22
C ILE A 84 -10.90 -5.15 -6.72
N ASN A 85 -9.68 -5.66 -6.89
CA ASN A 85 -9.44 -7.02 -7.39
C ASN A 85 -10.01 -8.10 -6.46
N CYS A 86 -10.08 -7.83 -5.16
CA CYS A 86 -10.56 -8.77 -4.14
C CYS A 86 -12.05 -8.58 -3.78
N GLY A 87 -12.68 -7.50 -4.25
CA GLY A 87 -14.11 -7.20 -4.03
C GLY A 87 -14.47 -6.62 -2.66
N ASP A 88 -13.53 -6.57 -1.71
CA ASP A 88 -13.70 -6.06 -0.34
C ASP A 88 -13.69 -4.51 -0.26
N ILE A 89 -14.41 -3.84 -1.17
CA ILE A 89 -14.51 -2.37 -1.21
C ILE A 89 -15.43 -1.89 -0.07
N ILE A 90 -14.83 -1.37 1.01
CA ILE A 90 -15.56 -0.76 2.12
C ILE A 90 -16.07 0.63 1.70
N ILE A 91 -17.39 0.76 1.51
CA ILE A 91 -18.05 2.02 1.12
C ILE A 91 -18.53 2.77 2.38
N GLN A 92 -18.14 4.04 2.51
CA GLN A 92 -18.73 4.97 3.47
C GLN A 92 -19.78 5.86 2.79
N PRO A 93 -21.07 5.83 3.18
CA PRO A 93 -22.05 6.78 2.68
C PRO A 93 -21.79 8.19 3.22
N LEU A 94 -22.12 9.21 2.41
CA LEU A 94 -22.07 10.61 2.84
C LEU A 94 -23.14 10.88 3.91
N MET A 95 -22.78 11.63 4.96
CA MET A 95 -23.76 12.04 6.00
C MET A 95 -24.86 12.96 5.47
N ILE A 96 -24.55 13.72 4.41
CA ILE A 96 -25.49 14.55 3.67
C ILE A 96 -25.35 14.15 2.20
N PRO A 97 -26.40 13.69 1.52
CA PRO A 97 -26.34 13.42 0.08
C PRO A 97 -26.08 14.71 -0.71
N THR A 98 -25.03 14.69 -1.55
CA THR A 98 -24.69 15.80 -2.44
C THR A 98 -25.38 15.61 -3.78
N VAL A 99 -26.14 16.61 -4.24
CA VAL A 99 -26.60 16.69 -5.64
C VAL A 99 -25.44 17.17 -6.49
N ILE A 100 -25.20 16.50 -7.62
CA ILE A 100 -24.18 16.85 -8.61
C ILE A 100 -24.90 17.09 -9.93
N ASP A 101 -24.88 18.32 -10.41
CA ASP A 101 -25.33 18.66 -11.76
C ASP A 101 -24.19 18.31 -12.74
N LEU A 102 -24.51 17.62 -13.83
CA LEU A 102 -23.57 17.21 -14.88
C LEU A 102 -23.90 17.94 -16.18
N SER A 103 -22.88 18.27 -16.98
CA SER A 103 -23.10 18.75 -18.35
C SER A 103 -23.29 17.57 -19.32
N MET A 104 -23.34 17.85 -20.63
CA MET A 104 -23.35 16.79 -21.67
C MET A 104 -21.94 16.33 -22.05
N ASP A 105 -20.90 16.98 -21.51
CA ASP A 105 -19.48 16.75 -21.81
C ASP A 105 -18.71 16.08 -20.63
N ASP A 106 -19.40 15.78 -19.52
CA ASP A 106 -18.88 15.15 -18.27
C ASP A 106 -19.34 13.69 -18.09
#